data_AF-A0A2V9KTU2-F1
#
_entry.id   AF-A0A2V9KTU2-F1
#
_cell.length_a   1.000
_cell.length_b   1.000
_cell.length_c   1.000
_cell.angle_alpha   90.00
_cell.angle_beta   90.00
_cell.angle_gamma   90.00
#
_symmetry.space_group_name_H-M   'P 1'
#
loop_
_entity.id
_entity.type
_entity.pdbx_description
1 polymer ?
#
loop_
_entity_poly.entity_id
_entity_poly.type
_entity_poly.pdbx_seq_one_letter_code
_entity_poly.pdbx_strand_id
1 'polypeptide(L)'
;METRNSETGEQSHILKDERRVLRALCQGTPQGSVRATARDILRAYRWREPLHQVVFEVVLGIPTEAPEVVRTQLPARLTRKGFPDVDIEDFFMPHGLSKEEAERLIRELRDSESSG
;
A
#
# COMPACT_ATOMS: atom_id res chain seq x y z
N MET A 1 -20.54 -21.43 -21.02
CA MET A 1 -19.53 -20.35 -21.02
C MET A 1 -19.81 -19.47 -19.82
N GLU A 2 -19.30 -19.86 -18.65
CA GLU A 2 -19.55 -19.17 -17.37
C GLU A 2 -18.22 -18.99 -16.65
N THR A 3 -17.51 -17.91 -16.99
CA THR A 3 -16.30 -17.45 -16.27
C THR A 3 -16.26 -15.93 -16.37
N ARG A 4 -17.10 -15.24 -15.60
CA ARG A 4 -16.98 -13.77 -15.38
C ARG A 4 -17.33 -13.33 -13.96
N ASN A 5 -17.76 -14.24 -13.08
CA ASN A 5 -18.24 -13.87 -11.74
C ASN A 5 -17.18 -14.02 -10.64
N SER A 6 -16.02 -14.62 -10.94
CA SER A 6 -14.92 -14.86 -9.98
C SER A 6 -13.86 -13.75 -9.98
N GLU A 7 -13.60 -13.11 -11.12
CA GLU A 7 -12.54 -12.11 -11.27
C GLU A 7 -12.79 -10.84 -10.43
N THR A 8 -14.05 -10.43 -10.26
CA THR A 8 -14.40 -9.21 -9.51
C THR A 8 -14.15 -9.36 -8.01
N GLY A 9 -14.31 -10.57 -7.46
CA GLY A 9 -14.07 -10.85 -6.04
C GLY A 9 -12.59 -10.86 -5.68
N GLU A 10 -11.76 -11.43 -6.56
CA GLU A 10 -10.32 -11.52 -6.38
C GLU A 10 -9.63 -10.15 -6.51
N GLN A 11 -10.02 -9.36 -7.51
CA GLN A 11 -9.60 -7.95 -7.65
C GLN A 11 -9.93 -7.13 -6.38
N SER A 12 -11.15 -7.32 -5.85
CA SER A 12 -11.59 -6.63 -4.63
C SER A 12 -10.78 -7.03 -3.40
N HIS A 13 -10.24 -8.26 -3.36
CA HIS A 13 -9.37 -8.71 -2.28
C HIS A 13 -7.97 -8.11 -2.40
N ILE A 14 -7.38 -8.13 -3.61
CA ILE A 14 -6.07 -7.53 -3.88
C ILE A 14 -6.06 -6.04 -3.52
N LEU A 15 -7.10 -5.29 -3.92
CA LEU A 15 -7.23 -3.87 -3.58
C LEU A 15 -7.27 -3.61 -2.07
N LYS A 16 -7.90 -4.51 -1.30
CA LYS A 16 -7.94 -4.41 0.17
C LYS A 16 -6.57 -4.71 0.77
N ASP A 17 -5.85 -5.68 0.24
CA ASP A 17 -4.52 -6.05 0.73
C ASP A 17 -3.48 -4.98 0.38
N GLU A 18 -3.50 -4.44 -0.84
CA GLU A 18 -2.69 -3.27 -1.23
C GLU A 18 -2.89 -2.12 -0.23
N ARG A 19 -4.15 -1.77 0.06
CA ARG A 19 -4.49 -0.72 1.01
C ARG A 19 -4.00 -1.00 2.43
N ARG A 20 -4.12 -2.25 2.91
CA ARG A 20 -3.62 -2.67 4.23
C ARG A 20 -2.10 -2.52 4.31
N VAL A 21 -1.38 -2.88 3.25
CA VAL A 21 0.07 -2.67 3.17
C VAL A 21 0.40 -1.18 3.18
N LEU A 22 -0.31 -0.35 2.42
CA LEU A 22 -0.09 1.11 2.42
C LEU A 22 -0.30 1.73 3.81
N ARG A 23 -1.31 1.28 4.57
CA ARG A 23 -1.52 1.70 5.96
C ARG A 23 -0.31 1.37 6.84
N ALA A 24 0.21 0.15 6.74
CA ALA A 24 1.43 -0.26 7.46
C ALA A 24 2.66 0.57 7.06
N LEU A 25 2.76 1.02 5.81
CA LEU A 25 3.86 1.90 5.36
C LEU A 25 3.70 3.34 5.84
N CYS A 26 2.47 3.84 5.95
CA CYS A 26 2.16 5.18 6.41
C CYS A 26 2.32 5.33 7.93
N GLN A 27 1.82 4.35 8.69
CA GLN A 27 1.80 4.40 10.16
C GLN A 27 2.98 3.69 10.82
N GLY A 28 3.60 2.74 10.13
CA GLY A 28 4.55 1.80 10.74
C GLY A 28 3.83 0.69 11.49
N THR A 29 4.55 -0.36 11.86
CA THR A 29 4.02 -1.45 12.68
C THR A 29 4.55 -1.34 14.11
N PRO A 30 3.93 -2.02 15.10
CA PRO A 30 4.40 -1.97 16.48
C PRO A 30 5.85 -2.46 16.65
N GLN A 31 6.35 -3.31 15.75
CA GLN A 31 7.71 -3.85 15.77
C GLN A 31 8.67 -3.11 14.80
N GLY A 32 8.24 -1.96 14.27
CA GLY A 32 9.04 -1.10 13.40
C GLY A 32 8.53 -1.02 11.96
N SER A 33 9.37 -0.49 11.08
CA SER A 33 9.00 -0.25 9.68
C SER A 33 9.13 -1.50 8.81
N VAL A 34 8.21 -1.60 7.83
CA VAL A 34 8.24 -2.58 6.74
C VAL A 34 8.59 -1.93 5.40
N ARG A 35 8.98 -0.66 5.38
CA ARG A 35 9.27 0.10 4.15
C ARG A 35 10.40 -0.49 3.33
N ALA A 36 11.48 -0.93 3.98
CA ALA A 36 12.60 -1.57 3.29
C ALA A 36 12.16 -2.86 2.59
N THR A 37 11.45 -3.73 3.31
CA THR A 37 10.89 -4.99 2.78
C THR A 37 9.92 -4.73 1.63
N ALA A 38 8.98 -3.79 1.81
CA ALA A 38 8.03 -3.43 0.77
C ALA A 38 8.72 -2.84 -0.47
N ARG A 39 9.74 -2.00 -0.29
CA ARG A 39 10.54 -1.46 -1.39
C ARG A 39 11.24 -2.55 -2.18
N ASP A 40 11.83 -3.54 -1.51
CA ASP A 40 12.55 -4.62 -2.20
C ASP A 40 11.59 -5.52 -3.00
N ILE A 41 10.48 -5.91 -2.37
CA ILE A 41 9.54 -6.90 -2.90
C ILE A 41 8.57 -6.29 -3.93
N LEU A 42 8.01 -5.11 -3.65
CA LEU A 42 6.96 -4.49 -4.46
C LEU A 42 7.49 -3.46 -5.47
N ARG A 43 8.81 -3.27 -5.62
CA ARG A 43 9.35 -2.33 -6.63
C ARG A 43 8.88 -2.63 -8.06
N ALA A 44 8.66 -3.91 -8.37
CA ALA A 44 8.24 -4.39 -9.68
C ALA A 44 6.79 -4.89 -9.68
N TYR A 45 6.08 -4.71 -8.57
CA TYR A 45 4.67 -5.09 -8.45
C TYR A 45 3.80 -4.13 -9.27
N ARG A 46 2.88 -4.70 -10.04
CA ARG A 46 1.91 -3.92 -10.82
C ARG A 46 0.66 -3.70 -9.99
N TRP A 47 0.53 -2.49 -9.48
CA TRP A 47 -0.62 -2.08 -8.68
C TRP A 47 -1.90 -2.10 -9.52
N ARG A 48 -3.00 -2.57 -8.91
CA ARG A 48 -4.32 -2.59 -9.54
C ARG A 48 -4.95 -1.22 -9.55
N GLU A 49 -4.73 -0.46 -8.49
CA GLU A 49 -5.18 0.93 -8.36
C GLU A 49 -4.01 1.91 -8.55
N PRO A 50 -4.04 2.78 -9.58
CA PRO A 50 -3.00 3.78 -9.81
C PRO A 50 -2.73 4.67 -8.60
N LEU A 51 -3.77 5.01 -7.82
CA LEU A 51 -3.60 5.76 -6.58
C LEU A 51 -2.71 4.99 -5.58
N HIS A 52 -2.89 3.69 -5.43
CA HIS A 52 -2.10 2.89 -4.51
C HIS A 52 -0.61 2.88 -4.88
N GLN A 53 -0.29 2.77 -6.18
CA GLN A 53 1.09 2.89 -6.67
C GLN A 53 1.70 4.24 -6.29
N VAL A 54 0.98 5.34 -6.52
CA VAL A 54 1.49 6.68 -6.26
C VAL A 54 1.67 6.91 -4.76
N VAL A 55 0.75 6.43 -3.91
CA VAL A 55 0.91 6.48 -2.45
C VAL A 55 2.16 5.70 -2.02
N PHE A 56 2.36 4.48 -2.55
CA PHE A 56 3.55 3.68 -2.28
C PHE A 56 4.85 4.41 -2.63
N GLU A 57 4.95 4.93 -3.87
CA GLU A 57 6.12 5.68 -4.33
C GLU A 57 6.39 6.92 -3.47
N VAL A 58 5.32 7.67 -3.14
CA VAL A 58 5.44 8.89 -2.34
C VAL A 58 5.89 8.57 -0.92
N VAL A 59 5.28 7.57 -0.27
CA VAL A 59 5.61 7.16 1.11
C VAL A 59 7.05 6.66 1.20
N LEU A 60 7.50 5.84 0.25
CA LEU A 60 8.89 5.39 0.20
C LEU A 60 9.90 6.50 -0.11
N GLY A 61 9.46 7.56 -0.79
CA GLY A 61 10.28 8.75 -1.05
C GLY A 61 10.34 9.73 0.13
N ILE A 62 9.60 9.51 1.23
CA ILE A 62 9.69 10.34 2.43
C ILE A 62 10.82 9.79 3.31
N PRO A 63 11.85 10.58 3.65
CA PRO A 63 13.05 10.11 4.35
C PRO A 63 12.82 9.76 5.83
N THR A 64 11.61 10.01 6.35
CA THR A 64 11.24 9.74 7.74
C THR A 64 10.06 8.78 7.81
N GLU A 65 10.08 7.97 8.85
CA GLU A 65 9.06 6.97 9.17
C GLU A 65 8.08 7.48 10.23
N ALA A 66 8.28 8.72 10.71
CA ALA A 66 7.39 9.36 11.68
C ALA A 66 6.00 9.60 11.04
N PRO A 67 4.93 8.97 11.57
CA PRO A 67 3.61 8.99 10.93
C PRO A 67 3.03 10.41 10.83
N GLU A 68 3.32 11.28 11.80
CA GLU A 68 2.92 12.70 11.78
C GLU A 68 3.52 13.47 10.59
N VAL A 69 4.79 13.23 10.28
CA VAL A 69 5.48 13.88 9.17
C VAL A 69 5.02 13.31 7.85
N VAL A 70 4.81 11.99 7.79
CA VAL A 70 4.28 11.31 6.60
C VAL A 70 2.88 11.85 6.28
N ARG A 71 2.00 11.96 7.29
CA ARG A 71 0.66 12.53 7.14
C ARG A 71 0.66 13.97 6.64
N THR A 72 1.63 14.77 7.07
CA THR A 72 1.77 16.16 6.61
C THR A 72 2.33 16.26 5.19
N GLN A 73 3.29 15.40 4.82
CA GLN A 73 3.96 15.47 3.51
C GLN A 73 3.22 14.73 2.38
N LEU A 74 2.54 13.64 2.70
CA LEU A 74 1.82 12.80 1.74
C LEU A 74 0.84 13.60 0.86
N PRO A 75 -0.12 14.40 1.38
CA PRO A 75 -1.10 15.10 0.56
C PRO A 75 -0.47 16.11 -0.39
N ALA A 76 0.53 16.87 0.08
CA ALA A 76 1.26 17.83 -0.75
C ALA A 76 1.99 17.15 -1.92
N ARG A 77 2.55 15.95 -1.70
CA ARG A 77 3.22 15.17 -2.74
C ARG A 77 2.22 14.49 -3.69
N LEU A 78 1.09 13.98 -3.19
CA LEU A 78 0.02 13.42 -4.02
C LEU A 78 -0.60 14.47 -4.94
N THR A 79 -0.85 15.68 -4.43
CA THR A 79 -1.34 16.81 -5.22
C THR A 79 -0.41 17.12 -6.40
N ARG A 80 0.92 17.14 -6.17
CA ARG A 80 1.92 17.35 -7.22
C ARG A 80 1.99 16.22 -8.25
N LYS A 81 1.52 15.03 -7.88
CA LYS A 81 1.41 13.85 -8.76
C LYS A 81 0.07 13.79 -9.50
N GLY A 82 -0.82 14.77 -9.31
CA GLY A 82 -2.13 14.83 -9.96
C GLY A 82 -3.27 14.20 -9.15
N PHE A 83 -3.05 13.93 -7.86
CA PHE A 83 -4.04 13.31 -6.96
C PHE A 83 -4.39 14.25 -5.80
N PRO A 84 -5.12 15.37 -6.04
CA PRO A 84 -5.51 16.31 -5.00
C PRO A 84 -6.67 15.82 -4.12
N ASP A 85 -7.54 14.95 -4.66
CA ASP A 85 -8.81 14.53 -4.05
C ASP A 85 -8.71 13.19 -3.31
N VAL A 86 -7.55 12.92 -2.72
CA VAL A 86 -7.28 11.65 -2.04
C VAL A 86 -7.67 11.76 -0.57
N ASP A 87 -8.54 10.86 -0.11
CA ASP A 87 -8.75 10.65 1.31
C ASP A 87 -7.53 9.98 1.93
N ILE A 88 -6.55 10.80 2.33
CA ILE A 88 -5.33 10.30 2.96
C ILE A 88 -5.61 9.68 4.33
N GLU A 89 -6.70 10.10 4.98
CA GLU A 89 -7.07 9.68 6.32
C GLU A 89 -7.35 8.17 6.38
N ASP A 90 -7.91 7.59 5.31
CA ASP A 90 -8.04 6.14 5.14
C ASP A 90 -6.70 5.40 5.34
N PHE A 91 -5.58 5.95 4.84
CA PHE A 91 -4.24 5.36 4.99
C PHE A 91 -3.63 5.54 6.39
N PHE A 92 -4.19 6.43 7.21
CA PHE A 92 -3.81 6.65 8.60
C PHE A 92 -4.85 6.12 9.60
N MET A 93 -5.78 5.28 9.15
CA MET A 93 -6.66 4.55 10.06
C MET A 93 -5.87 3.47 10.81
N PRO A 94 -6.05 3.31 12.13
CA PRO A 94 -5.39 2.26 12.92
C PRO A 94 -5.51 0.88 12.26
N HIS A 95 -4.38 0.19 12.15
CA HIS A 95 -4.34 -1.20 11.67
C HIS A 95 -3.87 -2.15 12.76
N GLY A 96 -4.37 -3.40 12.70
CA GLY A 96 -3.95 -4.48 13.60
C GLY A 96 -2.75 -5.30 13.10
N LEU A 97 -2.10 -4.88 12.00
CA LEU A 97 -0.97 -5.63 11.43
C LEU A 97 0.27 -5.53 12.31
N SER A 98 0.83 -6.69 12.67
CA SER A 98 2.22 -6.80 13.12
C SER A 98 3.16 -6.65 11.92
N LYS A 99 4.46 -6.44 12.20
CA LYS A 99 5.50 -6.44 11.17
C LYS A 99 5.46 -7.71 10.32
N GLU A 100 5.41 -8.87 10.95
CA GLU A 100 5.42 -10.17 10.26
C GLU A 100 4.19 -10.35 9.36
N GLU A 101 3.01 -9.94 9.83
CA GLU A 101 1.77 -10.01 9.05
C GLU A 101 1.82 -9.04 7.86
N ALA A 102 2.34 -7.82 8.05
CA ALA A 102 2.51 -6.86 6.97
C ALA A 102 3.53 -7.36 5.92
N GLU A 103 4.66 -7.93 6.35
CA GLU A 103 5.63 -8.54 5.44
C GLU A 103 5.10 -9.78 4.72
N ARG A 104 4.23 -10.57 5.37
CA ARG A 104 3.54 -11.69 4.71
C ARG A 104 2.61 -11.18 3.62
N LEU A 105 1.77 -10.19 3.92
CA LEU A 105 0.88 -9.56 2.94
C LEU A 105 1.64 -8.96 1.75
N ILE A 106 2.78 -8.32 2.01
CA ILE A 106 3.67 -7.79 0.96
C ILE A 106 4.13 -8.91 0.00
N ARG A 107 4.49 -10.09 0.54
CA ARG A 107 4.86 -11.25 -0.27
C ARG A 107 3.66 -11.79 -1.05
N GLU A 108 2.53 -11.99 -0.38
CA GLU A 108 1.30 -12.49 -0.98
C GLU A 108 0.83 -11.63 -2.16
N LEU A 109 0.91 -10.30 -2.04
CA LEU A 109 0.62 -9.38 -3.16
C LEU A 109 1.52 -9.63 -4.36
N ARG A 110 2.84 -9.69 -4.18
CA ARG A 110 3.76 -10.01 -5.29
C ARG A 110 3.47 -11.37 -5.91
N ASP A 111 3.20 -12.38 -5.09
CA ASP A 111 2.94 -13.74 -5.55
C ASP A 111 1.59 -13.84 -6.32
N SER A 112 0.60 -13.01 -5.96
CA SER A 112 -0.67 -12.89 -6.70
C SER A 112 -0.51 -12.33 -8.13
N GLU A 113 0.52 -11.52 -8.41
CA GLU A 113 0.82 -11.09 -9.79
C GLU A 113 1.50 -12.19 -10.59
N SER A 114 2.27 -13.06 -9.93
CA SER A 114 3.05 -14.10 -10.62
C SER A 114 2.17 -15.24 -11.15
N SER A 115 0.89 -15.28 -10.77
CA SER A 115 -0.09 -16.26 -11.22
C SER A 115 -0.99 -15.75 -12.38
N GLY A 116 -0.71 -14.55 -12.92
CA GLY A 116 -1.47 -13.91 -14.00
C GLY A 116 -0.81 -13.96 -15.38
#